data_AF-A0A5C9BXE8-F1
#
_entry.id   AF-A0A5C9BXE8-F1
#
_cell.length_a   1.000
_cell.length_b   1.000
_cell.length_c   1.000
_cell.angle_alpha   90.00
_cell.angle_beta   90.00
_cell.angle_gamma   90.00
#
_symmetry.space_group_name_H-M   'P 1'
#
loop_
_entity.id
_entity.type
_entity.pdbx_description
1 polymer ?
#
loop_
_entity_poly.entity_id
_entity_poly.type
_entity_poly.pdbx_seq_one_letter_code
_entity_poly.pdbx_strand_id
1 'polypeptide(L)' 'MPIIEMHLMQGRTNEQKRAVAEAVAEAVTRTLGVGPEQVRLLITEHSSEEFSVGGVTAGRKQELAVMQAAMPAATSAKKS' A
#
# COMPACT_ATOMS: atom_id res chain seq x y z
N MET A 1 -23.86 -7.80 9.23
CA MET A 1 -23.16 -8.19 7.99
C MET A 1 -22.11 -7.14 7.64
N PRO A 2 -20.87 -7.26 8.17
CA PRO A 2 -19.81 -6.28 7.91
C PRO A 2 -19.20 -6.42 6.50
N ILE A 3 -18.93 -5.28 5.87
CA ILE A 3 -18.22 -5.18 4.59
C ILE A 3 -17.00 -4.28 4.82
N ILE A 4 -15.84 -4.79 4.41
CA ILE A 4 -14.56 -4.11 4.53
C ILE A 4 -14.03 -3.92 3.11
N GLU A 5 -13.69 -2.69 2.76
CA GLU A 5 -13.00 -2.36 1.52
C GLU A 5 -11.55 -2.03 1.84
N MET A 6 -10.63 -2.73 1.17
CA MET A 6 -9.21 -2.55 1.33
C MET A 6 -8.59 -2.12 0.01
N HIS A 7 -8.14 -0.87 -0.02
CA HIS A 7 -7.43 -0.29 -1.14
C HIS A 7 -5.93 -0.38 -0.88
N LEU A 8 -5.19 -1.00 -1.79
CA LEU A 8 -3.74 -1.15 -1.68
C LEU A 8 -3.06 -1.00 -3.02
N MET A 9 -1.78 -0.64 -3.02
CA MET A 9 -0.99 -0.64 -4.26
C MET A 9 -0.68 -2.06 -4.70
N GLN A 10 -0.64 -2.29 -6.01
CA GLN A 10 -0.23 -3.55 -6.63
C GLN A 10 1.15 -4.03 -6.11
N GLY A 11 1.37 -5.34 -6.16
CA GLY A 11 2.64 -5.98 -5.81
C GLY A 11 2.60 -6.90 -4.59
N ARG A 12 1.43 -7.10 -3.98
CA ARG A 12 1.26 -8.10 -2.91
C ARG A 12 1.05 -9.48 -3.49
N THR A 13 1.64 -10.49 -2.85
CA THR A 13 1.47 -11.88 -3.26
C THR A 13 0.05 -12.37 -2.93
N ASN A 14 -0.39 -13.42 -3.61
CA ASN A 14 -1.68 -14.05 -3.29
C ASN A 14 -1.72 -14.61 -1.86
N GLU A 15 -0.58 -15.07 -1.34
CA GLU A 15 -0.47 -15.55 0.04
C GLU A 15 -0.67 -14.42 1.05
N GLN A 16 -0.06 -13.25 0.82
CA GLN A 16 -0.27 -12.06 1.65
C GLN A 16 -1.74 -11.62 1.65
N LYS A 17 -2.39 -11.62 0.48
CA LYS A 17 -3.82 -11.27 0.34
C LYS A 17 -4.71 -12.25 1.13
N ARG A 18 -4.42 -13.55 1.09
CA ARG A 18 -5.14 -14.57 1.88
C ARG A 18 -4.95 -14.38 3.38
N ALA A 19 -3.70 -14.18 3.82
CA ALA A 19 -3.38 -13.98 5.23
C ALA A 19 -4.08 -12.73 5.80
N VAL A 20 -4.14 -11.65 5.03
CA VAL A 20 -4.89 -10.45 5.43
C VAL A 20 -6.38 -10.71 5.52
N ALA A 21 -6.97 -11.46 4.58
CA ALA A 21 -8.39 -11.80 4.63
C ALA A 21 -8.76 -12.60 5.88
N GLU A 22 -7.91 -13.57 6.25
CA GLU A 22 -8.06 -14.36 7.47
C GLU A 22 -7.97 -13.48 8.73
N ALA A 23 -6.92 -12.66 8.84
CA ALA A 23 -6.71 -11.80 10.00
C ALA A 23 -7.83 -10.76 10.18
N VAL A 24 -8.33 -10.18 9.08
CA VAL A 24 -9.45 -9.22 9.13
C VAL A 24 -10.74 -9.92 9.56
N ALA A 25 -11.04 -11.10 9.01
CA ALA A 25 -12.23 -11.85 9.40
C ALA A 25 -12.21 -12.24 10.88
N GLU A 26 -11.06 -12.70 11.38
CA GLU A 26 -10.87 -13.02 12.80
C GLU A 26 -11.08 -11.80 13.70
N ALA A 27 -10.46 -10.67 13.36
CA ALA A 27 -10.58 -9.44 14.12
C ALA A 27 -12.05 -8.98 14.20
N VAL A 28 -12.74 -8.93 13.05
CA VAL A 28 -14.14 -8.50 12.97
C VAL A 28 -15.06 -9.44 13.75
N THR A 29 -14.89 -10.75 13.60
CA THR A 29 -15.66 -11.76 14.32
C THR A 29 -15.50 -11.59 15.83
N ARG A 30 -14.25 -11.46 16.29
CA ARG A 30 -13.92 -11.29 17.71
C ARG A 30 -14.49 -9.99 18.29
N THR A 31 -14.47 -8.88 17.55
CA THR A 31 -14.88 -7.58 18.09
C THR A 31 -16.36 -7.28 17.94
N LEU A 32 -17.00 -7.78 16.87
CA LEU A 32 -18.40 -7.47 16.55
C LEU A 32 -19.36 -8.62 16.86
N GLY A 33 -18.86 -9.80 17.26
CA GLY A 33 -19.69 -10.95 17.64
C GLY A 33 -20.52 -11.53 16.49
N VAL A 34 -20.05 -11.37 15.26
CA VAL A 34 -20.68 -11.91 14.04
C VAL A 34 -20.00 -13.20 13.60
N GLY A 35 -20.71 -14.06 12.87
CA GLY A 35 -20.09 -15.24 12.26
C GLY A 35 -19.12 -14.86 11.13
N PRO A 36 -18.06 -15.65 10.88
CA PRO A 36 -17.08 -15.38 9.82
C PRO A 36 -17.71 -15.32 8.41
N GLU A 37 -18.77 -16.09 8.15
CA GLU A 37 -19.54 -16.06 6.90
C GLU A 37 -20.28 -14.74 6.66
N GLN A 38 -20.44 -13.93 7.71
CA GLN A 38 -21.08 -12.62 7.62
C GLN A 38 -20.09 -11.52 7.24
N VAL A 39 -18.78 -11.78 7.30
CA VAL A 39 -17.70 -10.83 7.02
C VAL A 39 -17.31 -10.91 5.55
N ARG A 40 -17.27 -9.76 4.87
CA ARG A 40 -16.82 -9.65 3.47
C ARG A 40 -15.65 -8.69 3.40
N LEU A 41 -14.56 -9.11 2.76
CA LEU A 41 -13.41 -8.28 2.45
C LEU A 41 -13.27 -8.15 0.93
N LEU A 42 -13.32 -6.92 0.43
CA LEU A 42 -13.08 -6.59 -0.97
C LEU A 42 -11.71 -5.94 -1.08
N ILE A 43 -10.83 -6.53 -1.86
CA ILE A 43 -9.48 -6.00 -2.10
C ILE A 43 -9.46 -5.35 -3.48
N THR A 44 -9.13 -4.05 -3.52
CA THR A 44 -8.93 -3.30 -4.76
C THR A 44 -7.48 -2.88 -4.84
N GLU A 45 -6.81 -3.31 -5.92
CA GLU A 45 -5.41 -2.98 -6.18
C GLU A 45 -5.31 -1.80 -7.13
N HIS A 46 -4.46 -0.83 -6.80
CA HIS A 46 -4.19 0.37 -7.58
C HIS A 46 -2.76 0.35 -8.10
N SER A 47 -2.55 0.76 -9.34
CA SER A 47 -1.21 1.00 -9.88
C SER A 47 -0.56 2.22 -9.20
N SER A 48 0.74 2.41 -9.46
CA SER A 48 1.50 3.52 -8.90
C SER A 48 1.01 4.90 -9.38
N GLU A 49 0.33 4.97 -10.53
CA GLU A 49 -0.22 6.23 -11.08
C GLU A 49 -1.65 6.54 -10.60
N GLU A 50 -2.35 5.55 -10.07
CA GLU A 50 -3.72 5.71 -9.57
C GLU A 50 -3.76 6.10 -8.07
N PHE A 51 -2.64 5.93 -7.37
CA PHE A 51 -2.50 6.29 -5.97
C PHE A 51 -1.66 7.57 -5.83
N SER A 52 -2.25 8.65 -5.28
CA SER A 52 -1.54 9.91 -5.04
C SER A 52 -1.73 10.44 -3.63
N VAL A 53 -0.73 11.18 -3.14
CA VAL A 53 -0.78 11.90 -1.87
C VAL A 53 -0.33 13.33 -2.12
N GLY A 54 -1.17 14.31 -1.77
CA GLY A 54 -0.86 15.72 -1.99
C GLY A 54 -0.65 16.09 -3.47
N GLY A 55 -1.32 15.39 -4.39
CA GLY A 55 -1.20 15.62 -5.83
C GLY A 55 0.03 14.96 -6.49
N VAL A 56 0.80 14.16 -5.75
CA VAL A 56 1.95 13.42 -6.30
C VAL A 56 1.61 11.93 -6.32
N THR A 57 1.61 11.32 -7.51
CA THR A 57 1.39 9.87 -7.67
C THR A 57 2.55 9.08 -7.05
N ALA A 58 2.27 7.86 -6.61
CA ALA A 58 3.30 6.98 -6.06
C ALA A 58 4.40 6.70 -7.10
N GLY A 59 4.04 6.56 -8.38
CA GLY A 59 5.01 6.37 -9.45
C GLY A 59 5.86 7.62 -9.66
N ARG A 60 5.26 8.83 -9.70
CA ARG A 60 6.03 10.08 -9.73
C ARG A 60 6.97 10.22 -8.55
N LYS A 61 6.54 9.83 -7.34
CA LYS A 61 7.38 9.83 -6.15
C LYS A 61 8.56 8.85 -6.29
N GLN A 62 8.35 7.68 -6.87
CA GLN A 62 9.40 6.69 -7.15
C GLN A 62 10.41 7.21 -8.17
N GLU A 63 9.96 7.82 -9.27
CA GLU A 63 10.84 8.46 -10.26
C GLU A 63 11.73 9.52 -9.63
N LEU A 64 11.14 10.42 -8.83
CA LEU A 64 11.88 11.48 -8.14
C LEU A 64 12.93 10.90 -7.17
N ALA A 65 12.59 9.82 -6.46
CA ALA A 65 13.52 9.14 -5.57
C ALA A 65 14.69 8.50 -6.34
N VAL A 66 14.43 7.87 -7.50
CA VAL A 66 15.48 7.31 -8.36
C VAL A 66 16.39 8.41 -8.91
N MET A 67 15.82 9.53 -9.38
CA MET A 67 16.59 10.66 -9.87
C MET A 67 17.49 11.28 -8.79
N GLN A 68 16.98 11.43 -7.55
CA GLN A 68 17.77 11.91 -6.42
C GLN A 68 18.90 10.94 -6.04
N ALA A 69 18.65 9.64 -6.08
CA ALA A 69 19.68 8.63 -5.80
C ALA A 69 20.76 8.56 -6.91
N ALA A 70 20.41 8.88 -8.16
CA ALA A 70 21.30 8.87 -9.30
C ALA A 70 22.16 10.14 -9.45
N MET A 71 21.86 11.22 -8.71
CA MET A 71 22.70 12.43 -8.68
C MET A 71 23.72 12.31 -7.53
N PRO A 72 25.01 12.00 -7.78
CA PRO A 72 26.01 12.09 -6.73
C PRO A 72 26.12 13.55 -6.30
N ALA A 73 26.09 13.78 -4.98
CA ALA A 73 26.22 15.10 -4.39
C ALA A 73 27.47 15.80 -4.95
N ALA A 74 27.26 16.84 -5.76
CA ALA A 74 28.31 17.79 -6.11
C ALA A 74 28.66 18.59 -4.85
N THR A 75 29.51 18.04 -3.98
CA THR A 75 30.04 18.72 -2.80
C THR A 75 31.56 18.83 -2.89
N SER A 76 31.98 20.06 -3.20
CA SER A 76 33.19 20.74 -2.72
C SER A 76 34.57 20.18 -3.09
N ALA A 77 35.10 20.66 -4.22
CA ALA A 77 36.55 20.81 -4.40
C ALA A 77 36.87 22.25 -4.87
N LYS A 78 36.86 23.22 -3.94
CA LYS A 78 37.57 24.49 -4.13
C LYS A 78 38.00 25.09 -2.78
N LYS A 79 39.20 24.73 -2.34
CA LYS A 79 40.00 25.56 -1.42
C LYS A 79 41.48 25.27 -1.64
N SER A 80 42.12 26.07 -2.48
CA SER A 80 43.56 26.37 -2.52
C SER A 80 43.71 27.74 -3.13
#